data_AF-A0A317DG90-F1
#
_entry.id   AF-A0A317DG90-F1
#
_cell.length_a   1.000
_cell.length_b   1.000
_cell.length_c   1.000
_cell.angle_alpha   90.00
_cell.angle_beta   90.00
_cell.angle_gamma   90.00
#
_symmetry.space_group_name_H-M   'P 1'
#
loop_
_entity.id
_entity.type
_entity.pdbx_description
1 polymer ?
#
loop_
_entity_poly.entity_id
_entity_poly.type
_entity_poly.pdbx_seq_one_letter_code
_entity_poly.pdbx_strand_id
1 'polypeptide(L)'
;MEMKAYQRSAIKTVQPPQASEDALAIALFGLAGETGTVLTHYKKQLRDGPADPAFRVRMREELGDVLWYVSAAAHHLGLDLDDIATANLSKITDRWRHTPAEAIPFDGGYDDHEQLPRRAEFVFTLTKNSNGRETSVLTRDGVAVGDPITNASHIADGYCFHDIFHLAYAAVLGWSPVMRSLLKRKRRSNPETDEAEDGGRAIAIEEGISALVFSYASRHRYLDGKNHVDNDLLDVIHGMVAHLEVGAHRAADWEKAILTGFTAWRALRRLGGGTVYFDLDTQTLTVAEPDAQTTPSEDGPHAREFKDVVTRLHRVKDAAYGNSWKRRGELISILANIARKVDRLANVATAAASTTDESALDTVVDLYVYAVKYQTFLADSDPALAPKVLPAPADETIWSDGPEGLERLLAAADLSCLDSDQHEPIADLVNPIENTFIDLEACFANLDRPAPPSIRAQHAAALADQSIHLVAALKAVHPELYRRFVKTWHAN
;
A
#
# COMPACT_ATOMS: atom_id res chain seq x y z
N MET A 1 -17.13 -7.18 31.87
CA MET A 1 -18.16 -6.28 32.41
C MET A 1 -18.73 -5.51 31.22
N GLU A 2 -20.04 -5.40 31.09
CA GLU A 2 -20.69 -4.56 30.07
C GLU A 2 -20.46 -3.07 30.37
N MET A 3 -20.32 -2.20 29.36
CA MET A 3 -19.89 -0.81 29.60
C MET A 3 -20.95 -0.02 30.37
N LYS A 4 -22.23 -0.25 30.11
CA LYS A 4 -23.34 0.31 30.89
C LYS A 4 -23.33 -0.14 32.35
N ALA A 5 -22.98 -1.40 32.62
CA ALA A 5 -22.85 -1.91 33.99
C ALA A 5 -21.64 -1.29 34.72
N TYR A 6 -20.54 -1.09 33.99
CA TYR A 6 -19.39 -0.35 34.48
C TYR A 6 -19.76 1.10 34.80
N GLN A 7 -20.40 1.81 33.87
CA GLN A 7 -20.81 3.21 34.03
C GLN A 7 -21.67 3.40 35.29
N ARG A 8 -22.69 2.53 35.48
CA ARG A 8 -23.54 2.53 36.67
C ARG A 8 -22.78 2.29 37.98
N SER A 9 -21.68 1.55 37.93
CA SER A 9 -20.84 1.29 39.10
C SER A 9 -19.89 2.45 39.37
N ALA A 10 -19.30 3.03 38.32
CA ALA A 10 -18.40 4.19 38.40
C ALA A 10 -19.12 5.45 38.93
N ILE A 11 -20.36 5.71 38.48
CA ILE A 11 -21.11 6.90 38.92
C ILE A 11 -21.37 6.88 40.43
N LYS A 12 -21.50 5.70 41.06
CA LYS A 12 -21.69 5.59 42.51
C LYS A 12 -20.49 6.10 43.31
N THR A 13 -19.33 6.25 42.69
CA THR A 13 -18.11 6.77 43.33
C THR A 13 -17.87 8.25 43.05
N VAL A 14 -18.67 8.87 42.16
CA VAL A 14 -18.60 10.30 41.88
C VAL A 14 -18.98 11.07 43.14
N GLN A 15 -18.07 11.95 43.58
CA GLN A 15 -18.35 12.83 44.71
C GLN A 15 -19.22 13.99 44.24
N PRO A 16 -20.25 14.40 45.03
CA PRO A 16 -21.06 15.55 44.68
C PRO A 16 -20.18 16.81 44.61
N PRO A 17 -20.28 17.61 43.53
CA PRO A 17 -19.56 18.87 43.43
C PRO A 17 -19.96 19.81 44.57
N GLN A 18 -19.08 20.73 44.96
CA GLN A 18 -19.47 21.80 45.87
C GLN A 18 -20.53 22.69 45.17
N ALA A 19 -21.39 23.35 45.97
CA ALA A 19 -22.39 24.24 45.41
C ALA A 19 -21.69 25.32 44.56
N SER A 20 -22.00 25.38 43.26
CA SER A 20 -21.43 26.23 42.19
C SER A 20 -20.39 25.59 41.23
N GLU A 21 -19.92 24.36 41.47
CA GLU A 21 -18.94 23.74 40.56
C GLU A 21 -19.60 23.00 39.38
N ASP A 22 -19.02 23.17 38.19
CA ASP A 22 -19.43 22.46 36.97
C ASP A 22 -18.86 21.02 36.99
N ALA A 23 -19.72 20.05 37.32
CA ALA A 23 -19.34 18.64 37.40
C ALA A 23 -18.81 18.07 36.07
N LEU A 24 -19.31 18.57 34.93
CA LEU A 24 -18.80 18.17 33.63
C LEU A 24 -17.39 18.73 33.43
N ALA A 25 -17.15 20.00 33.79
CA ALA A 25 -15.83 20.59 33.73
C ALA A 25 -14.81 19.82 34.60
N ILE A 26 -15.18 19.42 35.81
CA ILE A 26 -14.35 18.57 36.68
C ILE A 26 -14.01 17.25 35.98
N ALA A 27 -15.01 16.57 35.41
CA ALA A 27 -14.79 15.31 34.70
C ALA A 27 -13.87 15.47 33.48
N LEU A 28 -14.02 16.56 32.72
CA LEU A 28 -13.18 16.85 31.56
C LEU A 28 -11.74 17.24 31.94
N PHE A 29 -11.55 18.02 33.01
CA PHE A 29 -10.21 18.35 33.50
C PHE A 29 -9.50 17.13 34.09
N GLY A 30 -10.22 16.27 34.80
CA GLY A 30 -9.70 14.99 35.26
C GLY A 30 -9.29 14.10 34.09
N LEU A 31 -10.14 13.95 33.07
CA LEU A 31 -9.81 13.20 31.85
C LEU A 31 -8.51 13.69 31.20
N ALA A 32 -8.33 15.00 31.10
CA ALA A 32 -7.12 15.60 30.56
C ALA A 32 -5.89 15.31 31.45
N GLY A 33 -6.05 15.40 32.77
CA GLY A 33 -5.03 15.08 33.76
C GLY A 33 -4.51 13.64 33.62
N GLU A 34 -5.42 12.66 33.66
CA GLU A 34 -5.04 11.24 33.62
C GLU A 34 -4.49 10.82 32.25
N THR A 35 -5.01 11.41 31.17
CA THR A 35 -4.38 11.25 29.85
C THR A 35 -2.94 11.78 29.85
N GLY A 36 -2.68 12.90 30.55
CA GLY A 36 -1.33 13.43 30.75
C GLY A 36 -0.42 12.50 31.58
N THR A 37 -0.97 11.80 32.57
CA THR A 37 -0.25 10.81 33.38
C THR A 37 0.12 9.58 32.55
N VAL A 38 -0.83 9.05 31.74
CA VAL A 38 -0.57 7.99 30.75
C VAL A 38 0.60 8.37 29.83
N LEU A 39 0.57 9.58 29.27
CA LEU A 39 1.65 10.08 28.41
C LEU A 39 2.99 10.19 29.16
N THR A 40 2.96 10.59 30.43
CA THR A 40 4.16 10.70 31.27
C THR A 40 4.82 9.34 31.50
N HIS A 41 4.03 8.30 31.77
CA HIS A 41 4.55 6.94 31.89
C HIS A 41 5.10 6.41 30.58
N TYR A 42 4.38 6.59 29.47
CA TYR A 42 4.84 6.15 28.15
C TYR A 42 6.11 6.87 27.70
N LYS A 43 6.24 8.18 27.95
CA LYS A 43 7.45 8.95 27.66
C LYS A 43 8.67 8.42 28.42
N LYS A 44 8.53 8.07 29.70
CA LYS A 44 9.62 7.48 30.51
C LYS A 44 10.08 6.14 29.90
N GLN A 45 9.13 5.29 29.52
CA GLN A 45 9.42 4.01 28.83
C GLN A 45 10.17 4.21 27.50
N LEU A 46 9.83 5.23 26.72
CA LEU A 46 10.54 5.53 25.46
C LEU A 46 11.97 6.04 25.70
N ARG A 47 12.18 6.87 26.73
CA ARG A 47 13.49 7.45 27.05
C ARG A 47 14.44 6.45 27.71
N ASP A 48 13.92 5.66 28.65
CA ASP A 48 14.71 4.81 29.53
C ASP A 48 14.73 3.34 29.08
N GLY A 49 13.98 3.00 28.01
CA GLY A 49 13.80 1.64 27.53
C GLY A 49 12.91 0.79 28.44
N PRO A 50 12.85 -0.54 28.26
CA PRO A 50 12.08 -1.45 29.11
C PRO A 50 12.71 -1.69 30.48
N ALA A 51 13.11 -0.62 31.16
CA ALA A 51 13.77 -0.63 32.45
C ALA A 51 12.78 -0.60 33.64
N ASP A 52 11.50 -0.30 33.39
CA ASP A 52 10.47 -0.19 34.43
C ASP A 52 9.60 -1.45 34.53
N PRO A 53 9.84 -2.34 35.52
CA PRO A 53 9.06 -3.57 35.68
C PRO A 53 7.59 -3.32 36.07
N ALA A 54 7.27 -2.13 36.61
CA ALA A 54 5.92 -1.75 37.03
C ALA A 54 5.16 -0.97 35.96
N PHE A 55 5.76 -0.73 34.79
CA PHE A 55 5.15 0.05 33.71
C PHE A 55 3.74 -0.44 33.37
N ARG A 56 3.55 -1.75 33.21
CA ARG A 56 2.24 -2.34 32.86
C ARG A 56 1.20 -2.15 33.96
N VAL A 57 1.61 -2.20 35.22
CA VAL A 57 0.72 -2.01 36.37
C VAL A 57 0.24 -0.57 36.41
N ARG A 58 1.16 0.40 36.29
CA ARG A 58 0.82 1.82 36.23
C ARG A 58 -0.05 2.16 35.03
N MET A 59 0.32 1.69 33.83
CA MET A 59 -0.52 1.91 32.64
C MET A 59 -1.94 1.37 32.82
N ARG A 60 -2.12 0.24 33.51
CA ARG A 60 -3.46 -0.31 33.80
C ARG A 60 -4.27 0.60 34.73
N GLU A 61 -3.62 1.16 35.75
CA GLU A 61 -4.22 2.10 36.71
C GLU A 61 -4.65 3.39 35.99
N GLU A 62 -3.72 4.04 35.31
CA GLU A 62 -3.96 5.31 34.62
C GLU A 62 -5.00 5.19 33.48
N LEU A 63 -4.99 4.09 32.71
CA LEU A 63 -6.03 3.83 31.72
C LEU A 63 -7.39 3.55 32.37
N GLY A 64 -7.39 2.99 33.58
CA GLY A 64 -8.59 2.81 34.39
C GLY A 64 -9.18 4.17 34.82
N ASP A 65 -8.33 5.10 35.24
CA ASP A 65 -8.76 6.43 35.65
C ASP A 65 -9.27 7.26 34.46
N VAL A 66 -8.62 7.16 33.30
CA VAL A 66 -9.15 7.69 32.03
C VAL A 66 -10.55 7.13 31.74
N LEU A 67 -10.74 5.81 31.86
CA LEU A 67 -12.04 5.18 31.65
C LEU A 67 -13.08 5.65 32.67
N TRP A 68 -12.68 5.86 33.92
CA TRP A 68 -13.55 6.43 34.96
C TRP A 68 -14.01 7.86 34.60
N TYR A 69 -13.09 8.73 34.18
CA TYR A 69 -13.45 10.09 33.79
C TYR A 69 -14.30 10.16 32.50
N VAL A 70 -14.06 9.28 31.52
CA VAL A 70 -14.95 9.13 30.35
C VAL A 70 -16.36 8.73 30.80
N SER A 71 -16.48 7.80 31.75
CA SER A 71 -17.75 7.38 32.34
C SER A 71 -18.48 8.54 33.04
N ALA A 72 -17.76 9.33 33.82
CA ALA A 72 -18.31 10.48 34.54
C ALA A 72 -18.78 11.58 33.55
N ALA A 73 -17.97 11.91 32.54
CA ALA A 73 -18.34 12.88 31.52
C ALA A 73 -19.58 12.42 30.72
N ALA A 74 -19.62 11.15 30.30
CA ALA A 74 -20.78 10.58 29.61
C ALA A 74 -22.04 10.68 30.48
N HIS A 75 -21.94 10.40 31.77
CA HIS A 75 -23.06 10.53 32.70
C HIS A 75 -23.60 11.98 32.77
N HIS A 76 -22.72 12.96 32.93
CA HIS A 76 -23.11 14.37 33.00
C HIS A 76 -23.69 14.90 31.68
N LEU A 77 -23.30 14.31 30.55
CA LEU A 77 -23.86 14.60 29.22
C LEU A 77 -25.14 13.82 28.90
N GLY A 78 -25.57 12.90 29.78
CA GLY A 78 -26.74 12.05 29.54
C GLY A 78 -26.51 10.96 28.47
N LEU A 79 -25.26 10.57 28.24
CA LEU A 79 -24.87 9.55 27.26
C LEU A 79 -24.62 8.19 27.93
N ASP A 80 -24.96 7.12 27.21
CA ASP A 80 -24.72 5.74 27.60
C ASP A 80 -23.39 5.23 27.01
N LEU A 81 -22.55 4.59 27.84
CA LEU A 81 -21.26 4.09 27.34
C LEU A 81 -21.38 2.93 26.35
N ASP A 82 -22.44 2.10 26.40
CA ASP A 82 -22.66 1.07 25.38
C ASP A 82 -22.98 1.72 24.02
N ASP A 83 -23.79 2.80 24.03
CA ASP A 83 -24.14 3.55 22.82
C ASP A 83 -22.90 4.25 22.23
N ILE A 84 -22.08 4.90 23.08
CA ILE A 84 -20.81 5.51 22.67
C ILE A 84 -19.87 4.46 22.06
N ALA A 85 -19.71 3.31 22.71
CA ALA A 85 -18.86 2.24 22.22
C ALA A 85 -19.37 1.67 20.89
N THR A 86 -20.69 1.45 20.76
CA THR A 86 -21.32 0.96 19.54
C THR A 86 -21.15 1.94 18.39
N ALA A 87 -21.40 3.24 18.64
CA ALA A 87 -21.21 4.29 17.64
C ALA A 87 -19.73 4.39 17.20
N ASN A 88 -18.78 4.28 18.14
CA ASN A 88 -17.36 4.26 17.81
C ASN A 88 -16.99 3.04 16.96
N LEU A 89 -17.44 1.83 17.33
CA LEU A 89 -17.19 0.60 16.58
C LEU A 89 -17.76 0.66 15.17
N SER A 90 -18.96 1.23 15.00
CA SER A 90 -19.57 1.47 13.69
C SER A 90 -18.70 2.41 12.85
N LYS A 91 -18.31 3.56 13.41
CA LYS A 91 -17.45 4.55 12.73
C LYS A 91 -16.10 3.99 12.30
N ILE A 92 -15.42 3.24 13.17
CA ILE A 92 -14.11 2.66 12.81
C ILE A 92 -14.25 1.50 11.83
N THR A 93 -15.36 0.75 11.88
CA THR A 93 -15.64 -0.32 10.91
C THR A 93 -15.86 0.27 9.54
N ASP A 94 -16.68 1.31 9.44
CA ASP A 94 -16.90 2.04 8.20
C ASP A 94 -15.59 2.59 7.60
N ARG A 95 -14.76 3.21 8.45
CA ARG A 95 -13.50 3.79 7.98
C ARG A 95 -12.45 2.77 7.53
N TRP A 96 -12.37 1.62 8.20
CA TRP A 96 -11.20 0.72 8.10
C TRP A 96 -11.51 -0.69 7.64
N ARG A 97 -12.78 -1.07 7.46
CA ARG A 97 -13.16 -2.40 6.94
C ARG A 97 -14.00 -2.25 5.69
N HIS A 98 -13.58 -2.93 4.64
CA HIS A 98 -14.35 -3.01 3.40
C HIS A 98 -15.70 -3.70 3.58
N THR A 99 -16.63 -3.34 2.70
CA THR A 99 -17.88 -4.08 2.52
C THR A 99 -17.55 -5.49 2.00
N PRO A 100 -18.26 -6.55 2.45
CA PRO A 100 -18.06 -7.90 1.93
C PRO A 100 -18.17 -7.93 0.40
N ALA A 101 -17.27 -8.65 -0.28
CA ALA A 101 -17.16 -8.61 -1.74
C ALA A 101 -18.45 -9.02 -2.45
N GLU A 102 -19.20 -9.96 -1.87
CA GLU A 102 -20.50 -10.41 -2.36
C GLU A 102 -21.60 -9.34 -2.33
N ALA A 103 -21.43 -8.29 -1.51
CA ALA A 103 -22.37 -7.18 -1.38
C ALA A 103 -21.98 -5.96 -2.25
N ILE A 104 -20.87 -6.03 -2.98
CA ILE A 104 -20.37 -4.93 -3.82
C ILE A 104 -21.19 -4.77 -5.12
N PRO A 105 -21.48 -5.84 -5.90
CA PRO A 105 -22.22 -5.67 -7.14
C PRO A 105 -23.71 -5.46 -6.88
N PHE A 106 -24.26 -4.36 -7.38
CA PHE A 106 -25.68 -4.03 -7.26
C PHE A 106 -26.58 -4.67 -8.34
N ASP A 107 -26.00 -5.44 -9.26
CA ASP A 107 -26.69 -5.92 -10.47
C ASP A 107 -26.76 -7.44 -10.63
N GLY A 108 -26.36 -8.22 -9.62
CA GLY A 108 -26.34 -9.69 -9.70
C GLY A 108 -27.69 -10.34 -10.01
N GLY A 109 -28.80 -9.61 -9.81
CA GLY A 109 -30.16 -10.05 -10.12
C GLY A 109 -30.72 -9.62 -11.50
N TYR A 110 -29.94 -8.90 -12.31
CA TYR A 110 -30.37 -8.39 -13.63
C TYR A 110 -29.87 -9.28 -14.77
N ASP A 111 -30.43 -9.13 -15.97
CA ASP A 111 -29.95 -9.84 -17.16
C ASP A 111 -28.52 -9.41 -17.53
N ASP A 112 -27.75 -10.31 -18.16
CA ASP A 112 -26.35 -10.08 -18.58
C ASP A 112 -26.14 -8.77 -19.35
N HIS A 113 -27.18 -8.32 -20.08
CA HIS A 113 -27.10 -7.12 -20.89
C HIS A 113 -27.29 -5.80 -20.10
N GLU A 114 -27.69 -5.88 -18.84
CA GLU A 114 -27.86 -4.77 -17.89
C GLU A 114 -26.85 -4.85 -16.73
N GLN A 115 -26.05 -5.91 -16.67
CA GLN A 115 -24.94 -6.00 -15.74
C GLN A 115 -23.71 -5.24 -16.26
N LEU A 116 -22.96 -4.63 -15.33
CA LEU A 116 -21.59 -4.23 -15.61
C LEU A 116 -20.76 -5.47 -15.96
N PRO A 117 -19.73 -5.35 -16.82
CA PRO A 117 -18.83 -6.46 -17.10
C PRO A 117 -18.20 -6.95 -15.80
N ARG A 118 -18.08 -8.26 -15.60
CA ARG A 118 -17.29 -8.80 -14.49
C ARG A 118 -15.79 -8.61 -14.74
N ARG A 119 -15.38 -8.80 -15.99
CA ARG A 119 -14.03 -8.53 -16.50
C ARG A 119 -14.13 -7.85 -17.85
N ALA A 120 -13.23 -6.92 -18.13
CA ALA A 120 -13.16 -6.24 -19.41
C ALA A 120 -11.76 -5.66 -19.67
N GLU A 121 -11.47 -5.44 -20.93
CA GLU A 121 -10.30 -4.68 -21.38
C GLU A 121 -10.77 -3.35 -21.97
N PHE A 122 -10.13 -2.26 -21.55
CA PHE A 122 -10.37 -0.92 -22.06
C PHE A 122 -9.06 -0.35 -22.61
N VAL A 123 -9.10 0.42 -23.69
CA VAL A 123 -7.90 1.04 -24.26
C VAL A 123 -8.09 2.55 -24.30
N PHE A 124 -7.18 3.26 -23.64
CA PHE A 124 -7.06 4.72 -23.70
C PHE A 124 -6.03 5.10 -24.76
N THR A 125 -6.46 5.83 -25.78
CA THR A 125 -5.56 6.33 -26.84
C THR A 125 -5.55 7.85 -26.85
N LEU A 126 -4.37 8.47 -26.74
CA LEU A 126 -4.21 9.90 -27.01
C LEU A 126 -4.22 10.16 -28.52
N THR A 127 -5.13 11.04 -28.94
CA THR A 127 -5.28 11.51 -30.31
C THR A 127 -5.24 13.03 -30.34
N LYS A 128 -5.16 13.64 -31.53
CA LYS A 128 -5.32 15.09 -31.68
C LYS A 128 -6.63 15.37 -32.40
N ASN A 129 -7.42 16.28 -31.85
CA ASN A 129 -8.63 16.75 -32.51
C ASN A 129 -8.32 17.71 -33.67
N SER A 130 -9.37 18.17 -34.37
CA SER A 130 -9.26 19.09 -35.51
C SER A 130 -8.51 20.40 -35.21
N ASN A 131 -8.46 20.80 -33.94
CA ASN A 131 -7.80 22.02 -33.48
C ASN A 131 -6.38 21.76 -32.94
N GLY A 132 -5.85 20.54 -33.13
CA GLY A 132 -4.53 20.12 -32.69
C GLY A 132 -4.39 19.89 -31.18
N ARG A 133 -5.49 19.93 -30.41
CA ARG A 133 -5.49 19.64 -28.97
C ARG A 133 -5.52 18.13 -28.74
N GLU A 134 -4.77 17.68 -27.75
CA GLU A 134 -4.79 16.28 -27.32
C GLU A 134 -6.13 15.91 -26.69
N THR A 135 -6.65 14.76 -27.10
CA THR A 135 -7.89 14.15 -26.63
C THR A 135 -7.64 12.68 -26.33
N SER A 136 -8.09 12.22 -25.17
CA SER A 136 -8.16 10.81 -24.86
C SER A 136 -9.41 10.20 -25.50
N VAL A 137 -9.26 9.04 -26.12
CA VAL A 137 -10.35 8.22 -26.64
C VAL A 137 -10.35 6.89 -25.90
N LEU A 138 -11.46 6.58 -25.22
CA LEU A 138 -11.68 5.30 -24.56
C LEU A 138 -12.37 4.34 -25.54
N THR A 139 -11.83 3.13 -25.67
CA THR A 139 -12.43 2.06 -26.48
C THR A 139 -12.51 0.75 -25.71
N ARG A 140 -13.46 -0.09 -26.11
CA ARG A 140 -13.61 -1.47 -25.66
C ARG A 140 -13.93 -2.32 -26.87
N ASP A 141 -13.21 -3.42 -27.07
CA ASP A 141 -13.38 -4.31 -28.23
C ASP A 141 -13.31 -3.55 -29.57
N GLY A 142 -12.48 -2.49 -29.64
CA GLY A 142 -12.34 -1.59 -30.78
C GLY A 142 -13.48 -0.59 -30.98
N VAL A 143 -14.51 -0.59 -30.13
CA VAL A 143 -15.64 0.35 -30.18
C VAL A 143 -15.46 1.48 -29.18
N ALA A 144 -15.72 2.72 -29.59
CA ALA A 144 -15.64 3.87 -28.71
C ALA A 144 -16.65 3.79 -27.55
N VAL A 145 -16.19 4.15 -26.35
CA VAL A 145 -16.98 4.26 -25.13
C VAL A 145 -16.97 5.73 -24.71
N GLY A 146 -18.09 6.42 -24.91
CA GLY A 146 -18.17 7.86 -24.68
C GLY A 146 -17.55 8.71 -25.79
N ASP A 147 -17.44 10.01 -25.51
CA ASP A 147 -16.89 11.01 -26.43
C ASP A 147 -15.41 11.30 -26.12
N PRO A 148 -14.60 11.73 -27.11
CA PRO A 148 -13.20 12.11 -26.86
C PRO A 148 -13.05 13.28 -25.88
N ILE A 149 -12.13 13.15 -24.92
CA ILE A 149 -12.02 14.08 -23.77
C ILE A 149 -10.70 14.84 -23.81
N THR A 150 -10.77 16.17 -23.72
CA THR A 150 -9.60 17.05 -23.55
C THR A 150 -9.31 17.29 -22.06
N ASN A 151 -8.17 17.90 -21.73
CA ASN A 151 -7.92 18.35 -20.35
C ASN A 151 -8.88 19.46 -19.86
N ALA A 152 -9.68 20.07 -20.75
CA ALA A 152 -10.63 21.15 -20.44
C ALA A 152 -10.04 22.33 -19.62
N SER A 153 -8.71 22.51 -19.65
CA SER A 153 -7.93 23.45 -18.85
C SER A 153 -6.82 24.09 -19.70
N HIS A 154 -6.27 25.22 -19.22
CA HIS A 154 -5.09 25.86 -19.80
C HIS A 154 -3.80 25.08 -19.54
N ILE A 155 -3.82 24.13 -18.61
CA ILE A 155 -2.68 23.31 -18.23
C ILE A 155 -3.01 21.85 -18.58
N ALA A 156 -2.05 21.14 -19.16
CA ALA A 156 -2.15 19.69 -19.40
C ALA A 156 -1.92 18.93 -18.09
N ASP A 157 -2.92 18.93 -17.23
CA ASP A 157 -2.91 18.29 -15.90
C ASP A 157 -3.25 16.79 -15.96
N GLY A 158 -3.60 16.26 -17.13
CA GLY A 158 -3.96 14.86 -17.35
C GLY A 158 -5.44 14.54 -17.12
N TYR A 159 -6.30 15.57 -16.97
CA TYR A 159 -7.75 15.39 -16.86
C TYR A 159 -8.37 14.69 -18.08
N CYS A 160 -7.70 14.67 -19.24
CA CYS A 160 -8.18 13.91 -20.41
C CYS A 160 -8.41 12.42 -20.12
N PHE A 161 -7.74 11.83 -19.13
CA PHE A 161 -7.94 10.44 -18.72
C PHE A 161 -9.05 10.24 -17.67
N HIS A 162 -9.93 11.21 -17.44
CA HIS A 162 -10.87 11.16 -16.29
C HIS A 162 -11.79 9.92 -16.26
N ASP A 163 -12.10 9.31 -17.41
CA ASP A 163 -12.95 8.11 -17.47
C ASP A 163 -12.36 6.93 -16.67
N ILE A 164 -11.06 6.96 -16.37
CA ILE A 164 -10.43 5.96 -15.51
C ILE A 164 -11.01 5.96 -14.09
N PHE A 165 -11.52 7.11 -13.60
CA PHE A 165 -12.16 7.19 -12.28
C PHE A 165 -13.51 6.49 -12.29
N HIS A 166 -14.30 6.67 -13.35
CA HIS A 166 -15.57 5.97 -13.53
C HIS A 166 -15.38 4.46 -13.68
N LEU A 167 -14.33 4.03 -14.40
CA LEU A 167 -13.93 2.63 -14.44
C LEU A 167 -13.50 2.11 -13.05
N ALA A 168 -12.80 2.92 -12.25
CA ALA A 168 -12.42 2.52 -10.91
C ALA A 168 -13.63 2.39 -9.97
N TYR A 169 -14.62 3.27 -10.06
CA TYR A 169 -15.87 3.15 -9.30
C TYR A 169 -16.65 1.91 -9.75
N ALA A 170 -16.77 1.67 -11.05
CA ALA A 170 -17.40 0.44 -11.56
C ALA A 170 -16.67 -0.83 -11.08
N ALA A 171 -15.34 -0.86 -11.09
CA ALA A 171 -14.55 -2.02 -10.70
C ALA A 171 -14.60 -2.27 -9.18
N VAL A 172 -14.41 -1.22 -8.39
CA VAL A 172 -14.23 -1.35 -6.95
C VAL A 172 -15.55 -1.29 -6.18
N LEU A 173 -16.48 -0.43 -6.60
CA LEU A 173 -17.75 -0.20 -5.92
C LEU A 173 -18.91 -0.97 -6.56
N GLY A 174 -18.70 -1.62 -7.71
CA GLY A 174 -19.81 -2.21 -8.48
C GLY A 174 -20.84 -1.16 -8.94
N TRP A 175 -20.46 0.12 -8.90
CA TRP A 175 -21.34 1.26 -9.12
C TRP A 175 -20.65 2.31 -9.99
N SER A 176 -21.29 2.64 -11.10
CA SER A 176 -20.96 3.78 -11.96
C SER A 176 -22.11 4.01 -12.93
N PRO A 177 -23.07 4.90 -12.61
CA PRO A 177 -24.11 5.32 -13.57
C PRO A 177 -23.53 5.89 -14.86
N VAL A 178 -22.35 6.53 -14.82
CA VAL A 178 -21.62 6.99 -16.01
C VAL A 178 -21.22 5.80 -16.88
N MET A 179 -20.52 4.79 -16.35
CA MET A 179 -20.14 3.60 -17.12
C MET A 179 -21.36 2.80 -17.58
N ARG A 180 -22.42 2.70 -16.78
CA ARG A 180 -23.68 2.07 -17.23
C ARG A 180 -24.26 2.80 -18.44
N SER A 181 -24.24 4.13 -18.45
CA SER A 181 -24.68 4.94 -19.58
C SER A 181 -23.78 4.71 -20.81
N LEU A 182 -22.46 4.87 -20.66
CA LEU A 182 -21.50 4.76 -21.77
C LEU A 182 -21.45 3.35 -22.39
N LEU A 183 -21.59 2.31 -21.57
CA LEU A 183 -21.61 0.91 -22.00
C LEU A 183 -22.99 0.42 -22.44
N LYS A 184 -24.03 1.26 -22.36
CA LYS A 184 -25.43 0.88 -22.63
C LYS A 184 -25.91 -0.29 -21.76
N ARG A 185 -25.54 -0.27 -20.47
CA ARG A 185 -25.85 -1.25 -19.41
C ARG A 185 -26.75 -0.67 -18.30
N LYS A 186 -27.59 0.30 -18.63
CA LYS A 186 -28.61 0.80 -17.68
C LYS A 186 -29.63 -0.29 -17.39
N ARG A 187 -30.08 -0.39 -16.14
CA ARG A 187 -31.05 -1.38 -15.63
C ARG A 187 -32.49 -1.00 -15.95
N ARG A 188 -32.80 -0.84 -17.24
CA ARG A 188 -34.09 -0.43 -17.80
C ARG A 188 -35.23 -1.40 -17.52
N SER A 189 -34.95 -2.67 -17.22
CA SER A 189 -35.96 -3.64 -16.79
C SER A 189 -36.65 -3.25 -15.49
N ASN A 190 -35.98 -2.45 -14.64
CA ASN A 190 -36.57 -1.83 -13.44
C ASN A 190 -36.57 -0.29 -13.59
N PRO A 191 -37.73 0.31 -13.94
CA PRO A 191 -37.83 1.76 -14.15
C PRO A 191 -37.42 2.61 -12.94
N GLU A 192 -37.69 2.14 -11.71
CA GLU A 192 -37.32 2.88 -10.49
C GLU A 192 -35.80 2.94 -10.32
N THR A 193 -35.10 1.83 -10.58
CA THR A 193 -33.64 1.78 -10.58
C THR A 193 -33.03 2.58 -11.73
N ASP A 194 -33.58 2.49 -12.94
CA ASP A 194 -33.11 3.25 -14.11
C ASP A 194 -33.18 4.77 -13.89
N GLU A 195 -34.20 5.24 -13.17
CA GLU A 195 -34.40 6.65 -12.82
C GLU A 195 -33.55 7.09 -11.63
N ALA A 196 -33.55 6.32 -10.53
CA ALA A 196 -32.91 6.72 -9.28
C ALA A 196 -31.40 6.49 -9.30
N GLU A 197 -30.96 5.30 -9.74
CA GLU A 197 -29.57 4.84 -9.60
C GLU A 197 -28.75 4.98 -10.88
N ASP A 198 -29.38 4.80 -12.05
CA ASP A 198 -28.71 4.94 -13.35
C ASP A 198 -29.07 6.27 -14.04
N GLY A 199 -29.93 7.09 -13.42
CA GLY A 199 -30.49 8.30 -14.02
C GLY A 199 -29.54 9.49 -14.04
N GLY A 200 -29.99 10.59 -14.64
CA GLY A 200 -29.17 11.80 -14.83
C GLY A 200 -28.66 12.42 -13.52
N ARG A 201 -29.40 12.29 -12.41
CA ARG A 201 -28.95 12.76 -11.10
C ARG A 201 -27.76 11.96 -10.58
N ALA A 202 -27.83 10.64 -10.66
CA ALA A 202 -26.74 9.75 -10.23
C ALA A 202 -25.49 9.95 -11.09
N ILE A 203 -25.65 10.09 -12.42
CA ILE A 203 -24.58 10.46 -13.35
C ILE A 203 -23.91 11.78 -12.93
N ALA A 204 -24.70 12.84 -12.68
CA ALA A 204 -24.16 14.14 -12.29
C ALA A 204 -23.44 14.10 -10.93
N ILE A 205 -23.91 13.27 -9.99
CA ILE A 205 -23.24 13.07 -8.70
C ILE A 205 -21.89 12.37 -8.91
N GLU A 206 -21.84 11.31 -9.71
CA GLU A 206 -20.58 10.60 -10.00
C GLU A 206 -19.55 11.52 -10.68
N GLU A 207 -19.96 12.27 -11.70
CA GLU A 207 -19.14 13.30 -12.36
C GLU A 207 -18.62 14.35 -11.37
N GLY A 208 -19.51 14.82 -10.48
CA GLY A 208 -19.16 15.75 -9.42
C GLY A 208 -18.13 15.17 -8.44
N ILE A 209 -18.24 13.88 -8.08
CA ILE A 209 -17.26 13.19 -7.24
C ILE A 209 -15.93 13.06 -7.97
N SER A 210 -15.91 12.64 -9.24
CA SER A 210 -14.68 12.60 -10.06
C SER A 210 -13.96 13.95 -10.09
N ALA A 211 -14.69 15.05 -10.33
CA ALA A 211 -14.14 16.39 -10.33
C ALA A 211 -13.62 16.83 -8.95
N LEU A 212 -14.38 16.54 -7.88
CA LEU A 212 -14.00 16.83 -6.49
C LEU A 212 -12.70 16.10 -6.11
N VAL A 213 -12.65 14.79 -6.36
CA VAL A 213 -11.49 13.96 -6.02
C VAL A 213 -10.28 14.36 -6.86
N PHE A 214 -10.44 14.69 -8.15
CA PHE A 214 -9.34 15.23 -8.97
C PHE A 214 -8.78 16.55 -8.43
N SER A 215 -9.67 17.47 -8.03
CA SER A 215 -9.26 18.72 -7.40
C SER A 215 -8.52 18.49 -6.08
N TYR A 216 -9.01 17.57 -5.25
CA TYR A 216 -8.33 17.15 -4.02
C TYR A 216 -6.94 16.57 -4.33
N ALA A 217 -6.87 15.59 -5.23
CA ALA A 217 -5.65 14.87 -5.58
C ALA A 217 -4.57 15.80 -6.16
N SER A 218 -4.93 16.79 -6.98
CA SER A 218 -3.96 17.75 -7.52
C SER A 218 -3.20 18.54 -6.43
N ARG A 219 -3.81 18.74 -5.26
CA ARG A 219 -3.17 19.37 -4.08
C ARG A 219 -2.36 18.38 -3.23
N HIS A 220 -2.46 17.09 -3.53
CA HIS A 220 -1.86 15.97 -2.78
C HIS A 220 -0.95 15.12 -3.67
N ARG A 221 -0.26 15.75 -4.65
CA ARG A 221 0.62 15.08 -5.62
C ARG A 221 -0.07 13.92 -6.35
N TYR A 222 -1.33 14.11 -6.73
CA TYR A 222 -2.17 13.08 -7.35
C TYR A 222 -2.19 11.75 -6.60
N LEU A 223 -2.13 11.82 -5.25
CA LEU A 223 -2.11 10.69 -4.33
C LEU A 223 -0.95 9.71 -4.54
N ASP A 224 0.16 10.18 -5.09
CA ASP A 224 1.37 9.39 -5.21
C ASP A 224 1.98 9.05 -3.83
N GLY A 225 2.34 7.78 -3.64
CA GLY A 225 2.81 7.24 -2.36
C GLY A 225 1.82 7.32 -1.19
N LYS A 226 0.52 7.59 -1.45
CA LYS A 226 -0.51 7.67 -0.41
C LYS A 226 -1.27 6.36 -0.28
N ASN A 227 -1.41 5.91 0.97
CA ASN A 227 -2.22 4.73 1.31
C ASN A 227 -3.59 5.10 1.88
N HIS A 228 -3.82 6.38 2.17
CA HIS A 228 -5.06 6.88 2.76
C HIS A 228 -5.47 8.22 2.16
N VAL A 229 -6.78 8.44 2.14
CA VAL A 229 -7.47 9.67 1.79
C VAL A 229 -8.02 10.30 3.07
N ASP A 230 -8.05 11.63 3.12
CA ASP A 230 -8.54 12.35 4.29
C ASP A 230 -10.02 12.07 4.54
N ASN A 231 -10.38 11.96 5.83
CA ASN A 231 -11.76 11.69 6.25
C ASN A 231 -12.72 12.75 5.75
N ASP A 232 -12.33 14.03 5.75
CA ASP A 232 -13.18 15.13 5.31
C ASP A 232 -13.64 14.95 3.86
N LEU A 233 -12.80 14.39 2.98
CA LEU A 233 -13.19 14.08 1.61
C LEU A 233 -14.18 12.91 1.56
N LEU A 234 -13.92 11.85 2.32
CA LEU A 234 -14.78 10.67 2.37
C LEU A 234 -16.16 10.99 2.95
N ASP A 235 -16.23 11.86 3.96
CA ASP A 235 -17.48 12.34 4.57
C ASP A 235 -18.31 13.16 3.57
N VAL A 236 -17.67 14.02 2.77
CA VAL A 236 -18.35 14.76 1.69
C VAL A 236 -18.92 13.79 0.65
N ILE A 237 -18.13 12.81 0.21
CA ILE A 237 -18.57 11.80 -0.76
C ILE A 237 -19.76 10.99 -0.21
N HIS A 238 -19.68 10.52 1.05
CA HIS A 238 -20.78 9.82 1.70
C HIS A 238 -22.05 10.66 1.73
N GLY A 239 -21.95 11.95 2.06
CA GLY A 239 -23.10 12.86 2.01
C GLY A 239 -23.70 13.00 0.61
N MET A 240 -22.86 13.01 -0.44
CA MET A 240 -23.31 13.09 -1.83
C MET A 240 -24.06 11.83 -2.28
N VAL A 241 -23.65 10.64 -1.83
CA VAL A 241 -24.21 9.37 -2.29
C VAL A 241 -25.20 8.70 -1.32
N ALA A 242 -25.46 9.30 -0.15
CA ALA A 242 -26.29 8.71 0.91
C ALA A 242 -27.71 8.29 0.49
N HIS A 243 -28.22 8.81 -0.63
CA HIS A 243 -29.55 8.54 -1.16
C HIS A 243 -29.54 7.61 -2.39
N LEU A 244 -28.37 7.04 -2.71
CA LEU A 244 -28.13 6.10 -3.80
C LEU A 244 -27.72 4.75 -3.21
N GLU A 245 -27.81 3.68 -4.00
CA GLU A 245 -27.47 2.33 -3.57
C GLU A 245 -26.01 2.21 -3.09
N VAL A 246 -25.09 2.94 -3.73
CA VAL A 246 -23.66 3.00 -3.34
C VAL A 246 -23.43 3.65 -1.97
N GLY A 247 -24.44 4.33 -1.41
CA GLY A 247 -24.42 4.81 -0.04
C GLY A 247 -24.45 3.69 1.01
N ALA A 248 -24.71 2.45 0.60
CA ALA A 248 -24.55 1.27 1.46
C ALA A 248 -23.08 0.84 1.62
N HIS A 249 -22.18 1.27 0.73
CA HIS A 249 -20.76 0.98 0.81
C HIS A 249 -20.09 1.86 1.87
N ARG A 250 -18.96 1.38 2.38
CA ARG A 250 -18.26 2.01 3.48
C ARG A 250 -17.21 3.02 2.98
N ALA A 251 -16.77 3.92 3.87
CA ALA A 251 -15.68 4.85 3.59
C ALA A 251 -14.39 4.15 3.11
N ALA A 252 -14.09 2.97 3.63
CA ALA A 252 -12.96 2.16 3.18
C ALA A 252 -13.05 1.77 1.68
N ASP A 253 -14.26 1.52 1.15
CA ASP A 253 -14.47 1.11 -0.24
C ASP A 253 -14.23 2.29 -1.19
N TRP A 254 -14.72 3.48 -0.82
CA TRP A 254 -14.44 4.72 -1.54
C TRP A 254 -12.96 5.08 -1.54
N GLU A 255 -12.26 4.93 -0.40
CA GLU A 255 -10.81 5.10 -0.35
C GLU A 255 -10.09 4.15 -1.33
N LYS A 256 -10.46 2.86 -1.34
CA LYS A 256 -9.92 1.88 -2.28
C LYS A 256 -10.18 2.29 -3.73
N ALA A 257 -11.40 2.73 -4.05
CA ALA A 257 -11.78 3.11 -5.41
C ALA A 257 -11.00 4.33 -5.92
N ILE A 258 -10.85 5.35 -5.06
CA ILE A 258 -10.06 6.56 -5.35
C ILE A 258 -8.59 6.19 -5.58
N LEU A 259 -7.96 5.45 -4.66
CA LEU A 259 -6.55 5.08 -4.79
C LEU A 259 -6.30 4.18 -6.01
N THR A 260 -7.23 3.27 -6.32
CA THR A 260 -7.20 2.42 -7.52
C THR A 260 -7.25 3.28 -8.79
N GLY A 261 -8.21 4.22 -8.86
CA GLY A 261 -8.35 5.14 -9.98
C GLY A 261 -7.11 6.01 -10.19
N PHE A 262 -6.54 6.58 -9.13
CA PHE A 262 -5.33 7.41 -9.25
C PHE A 262 -4.09 6.59 -9.59
N THR A 263 -3.98 5.35 -9.14
CA THR A 263 -2.89 4.46 -9.54
C THR A 263 -2.95 4.19 -11.04
N ALA A 264 -4.12 3.81 -11.56
CA ALA A 264 -4.31 3.60 -12.98
C ALA A 264 -4.13 4.90 -13.80
N TRP A 265 -4.67 6.02 -13.31
CA TRP A 265 -4.51 7.33 -13.95
C TRP A 265 -3.04 7.75 -14.08
N ARG A 266 -2.23 7.58 -13.02
CA ARG A 266 -0.79 7.90 -13.05
C ARG A 266 -0.06 7.03 -14.09
N ALA A 267 -0.40 5.75 -14.18
CA ALA A 267 0.18 4.85 -15.18
C ALA A 267 -0.21 5.28 -16.61
N LEU A 268 -1.49 5.57 -16.88
CA LEU A 268 -1.93 6.09 -18.18
C LEU A 268 -1.25 7.40 -18.55
N ARG A 269 -1.10 8.31 -17.59
CA ARG A 269 -0.43 9.60 -17.80
C ARG A 269 1.04 9.42 -18.16
N ARG A 270 1.76 8.53 -17.47
CA ARG A 270 3.16 8.21 -17.75
C ARG A 270 3.34 7.57 -19.12
N LEU A 271 2.42 6.68 -19.51
CA LEU A 271 2.48 5.92 -20.76
C LEU A 271 1.91 6.67 -21.97
N GLY A 272 1.17 7.76 -21.77
CA GLY A 272 0.49 8.49 -22.84
C GLY A 272 -0.76 7.75 -23.37
N GLY A 273 -1.43 7.01 -22.51
CA GLY A 273 -2.47 6.04 -22.86
C GLY A 273 -2.07 4.62 -22.49
N GLY A 274 -2.89 3.63 -22.85
CA GLY A 274 -2.59 2.22 -22.56
C GLY A 274 -3.83 1.35 -22.44
N THR A 275 -3.57 0.05 -22.34
CA THR A 275 -4.59 -0.96 -22.05
C THR A 275 -4.86 -1.01 -20.55
N VAL A 276 -6.12 -1.08 -20.15
CA VAL A 276 -6.59 -1.14 -18.77
C VAL A 276 -7.38 -2.43 -18.60
N TYR A 277 -6.92 -3.27 -17.69
CA TYR A 277 -7.63 -4.46 -17.24
C TYR A 277 -8.55 -4.10 -16.08
N PHE A 278 -9.83 -4.33 -16.32
CA PHE A 278 -10.90 -4.13 -15.38
C PHE A 278 -11.34 -5.50 -14.83
N ASP A 279 -11.38 -5.64 -13.51
CA ASP A 279 -11.96 -6.82 -12.83
C ASP A 279 -12.77 -6.37 -11.62
N LEU A 280 -14.09 -6.55 -11.72
CA LEU A 280 -15.05 -6.20 -10.68
C LEU A 280 -15.07 -7.26 -9.56
N ASP A 281 -14.86 -8.53 -9.91
CA ASP A 281 -14.89 -9.63 -8.93
C ASP A 281 -13.71 -9.54 -7.96
N THR A 282 -12.53 -9.13 -8.45
CA THR A 282 -11.36 -8.85 -7.60
C THR A 282 -11.24 -7.39 -7.18
N GLN A 283 -12.14 -6.52 -7.65
CA GLN A 283 -12.14 -5.08 -7.39
C GLN A 283 -10.79 -4.42 -7.72
N THR A 284 -10.28 -4.68 -8.92
CA THR A 284 -8.98 -4.19 -9.41
C THR A 284 -9.12 -3.48 -10.75
N LEU A 285 -8.27 -2.47 -10.95
CA LEU A 285 -8.10 -1.77 -12.21
C LEU A 285 -6.61 -1.54 -12.44
N THR A 286 -6.03 -2.22 -13.43
CA THR A 286 -4.59 -2.18 -13.68
C THR A 286 -4.29 -1.76 -15.11
N VAL A 287 -3.31 -0.89 -15.29
CA VAL A 287 -2.83 -0.52 -16.62
C VAL A 287 -1.76 -1.54 -17.03
N ALA A 288 -1.88 -2.08 -18.24
CA ALA A 288 -0.84 -2.85 -18.86
C ALA A 288 0.38 -1.94 -19.01
N GLU A 289 1.45 -2.27 -18.28
CA GLU A 289 2.75 -1.73 -18.63
C GLU A 289 3.09 -2.27 -20.03
N PRO A 290 3.61 -1.44 -20.94
CA PRO A 290 4.27 -1.98 -22.11
C PRO A 290 5.29 -2.98 -21.58
N ASP A 291 5.30 -4.21 -22.12
CA ASP A 291 6.41 -5.15 -21.90
C ASP A 291 7.66 -4.31 -21.94
N ALA A 292 8.30 -4.14 -20.78
CA ALA A 292 9.40 -3.19 -20.61
C ALA A 292 10.34 -3.53 -21.74
N GLN A 293 10.45 -2.65 -22.76
CA GLN A 293 11.00 -3.01 -24.07
C GLN A 293 12.15 -3.96 -23.80
N THR A 294 11.90 -5.25 -24.00
CA THR A 294 12.93 -6.24 -23.83
C THR A 294 13.78 -5.96 -25.05
N THR A 295 14.71 -5.03 -24.89
CA THR A 295 16.07 -5.29 -25.35
C THR A 295 16.25 -6.76 -24.98
N PRO A 296 16.35 -7.68 -25.95
CA PRO A 296 16.39 -9.10 -25.65
C PRO A 296 17.41 -9.25 -24.54
N SER A 297 16.95 -9.59 -23.34
CA SER A 297 17.89 -9.60 -22.24
C SER A 297 18.85 -10.74 -22.58
N GLU A 298 20.15 -10.43 -22.56
CA GLU A 298 21.18 -11.45 -22.70
C GLU A 298 21.08 -12.50 -21.58
N ASP A 299 20.24 -12.24 -20.56
CA ASP A 299 19.89 -13.17 -19.51
C ASP A 299 19.41 -14.52 -20.08
N GLY A 300 19.85 -15.61 -19.47
CA GLY A 300 19.32 -16.92 -19.76
C GLY A 300 17.95 -17.15 -19.09
N PRO A 301 17.37 -18.35 -19.27
CA PRO A 301 16.03 -18.67 -18.79
C PRO A 301 15.88 -18.56 -17.27
N HIS A 302 16.91 -18.91 -16.49
CA HIS A 302 16.84 -18.90 -15.03
C HIS A 302 17.01 -17.51 -14.44
N ALA A 303 17.87 -16.68 -15.03
CA ALA A 303 17.96 -15.28 -14.64
C ALA A 303 16.63 -14.55 -14.88
N ARG A 304 15.97 -14.77 -16.03
CA ARG A 304 14.63 -14.22 -16.29
C ARG A 304 13.58 -14.71 -15.30
N GLU A 305 13.50 -16.02 -15.08
CA GLU A 305 12.54 -16.62 -14.13
C GLU A 305 12.73 -16.05 -12.71
N PHE A 306 13.98 -15.87 -12.28
CA PHE A 306 14.29 -15.29 -10.98
C PHE A 306 13.86 -13.82 -10.88
N LYS A 307 14.18 -12.99 -11.88
CA LYS A 307 13.77 -11.58 -11.92
C LYS A 307 12.25 -11.45 -11.80
N ASP A 308 11.49 -12.27 -12.54
CA ASP A 308 10.03 -12.26 -12.52
C ASP A 308 9.46 -12.66 -11.15
N VAL A 309 9.99 -13.75 -10.58
CA VAL A 309 9.55 -14.27 -9.29
C VAL A 309 9.84 -13.28 -8.15
N VAL A 310 11.04 -12.71 -8.10
CA VAL A 310 11.42 -11.74 -7.07
C VAL A 310 10.60 -10.46 -7.20
N THR A 311 10.33 -10.01 -8.43
CA THR A 311 9.44 -8.86 -8.68
C THR A 311 8.05 -9.09 -8.12
N ARG A 312 7.42 -10.25 -8.42
CA ARG A 312 6.09 -10.60 -7.88
C ARG A 312 6.08 -10.71 -6.36
N LEU A 313 7.03 -11.45 -5.79
CA LEU A 313 7.24 -11.56 -4.34
C LEU A 313 7.30 -10.17 -3.69
N HIS A 314 8.04 -9.26 -4.30
CA HIS A 314 8.24 -7.93 -3.72
C HIS A 314 7.01 -7.04 -3.80
N ARG A 315 6.29 -7.05 -4.92
CA ARG A 315 5.01 -6.32 -5.04
C ARG A 315 4.02 -6.75 -3.96
N VAL A 316 3.92 -8.06 -3.69
CA VAL A 316 3.06 -8.59 -2.61
C VAL A 316 3.53 -8.12 -1.23
N LYS A 317 4.84 -8.19 -0.95
CA LYS A 317 5.41 -7.74 0.33
C LYS A 317 5.25 -6.23 0.53
N ASP A 318 5.47 -5.42 -0.50
CA ASP A 318 5.29 -3.96 -0.43
C ASP A 318 3.81 -3.58 -0.27
N ALA A 319 2.88 -4.27 -0.93
CA ALA A 319 1.45 -4.06 -0.71
C ALA A 319 1.02 -4.36 0.75
N ALA A 320 1.62 -5.37 1.39
CA ALA A 320 1.30 -5.76 2.76
C ALA A 320 1.99 -4.88 3.84
N TYR A 321 3.25 -4.51 3.62
CA TYR A 321 4.10 -3.92 4.66
C TYR A 321 4.62 -2.52 4.34
N GLY A 322 4.42 -2.04 3.11
CA GLY A 322 4.92 -0.75 2.60
C GLY A 322 6.39 -0.49 2.95
N ASN A 323 6.69 0.76 3.30
CA ASN A 323 8.05 1.21 3.63
C ASN A 323 8.52 0.88 5.06
N SER A 324 7.91 -0.11 5.72
CA SER A 324 8.25 -0.49 7.10
C SER A 324 9.72 -0.91 7.26
N TRP A 325 10.31 -1.50 6.23
CA TRP A 325 11.70 -1.99 6.20
C TRP A 325 12.78 -0.91 6.39
N LYS A 326 12.46 0.38 6.13
CA LYS A 326 13.37 1.53 6.30
C LYS A 326 12.89 2.55 7.32
N ARG A 327 11.73 2.35 7.95
CA ARG A 327 11.02 3.37 8.75
C ARG A 327 11.82 3.92 9.92
N ARG A 328 12.75 3.16 10.49
CA ARG A 328 13.61 3.60 11.60
C ARG A 328 15.07 3.82 11.16
N GLY A 329 15.28 4.10 9.87
CA GLY A 329 16.59 4.40 9.30
C GLY A 329 17.51 3.18 9.19
N GLU A 330 18.78 3.46 8.89
CA GLU A 330 19.78 2.45 8.54
C GLU A 330 20.07 1.47 9.68
N LEU A 331 20.37 1.97 10.88
CA LEU A 331 20.80 1.12 12.01
C LEU A 331 19.69 0.23 12.59
N ILE A 332 18.48 0.80 12.80
CA ILE A 332 17.41 0.08 13.53
C ILE A 332 16.56 -0.77 12.58
N SER A 333 16.42 -0.39 11.32
CA SER A 333 15.58 -1.15 10.36
C SER A 333 16.41 -1.86 9.30
N ILE A 334 17.19 -1.14 8.50
CA ILE A 334 17.80 -1.72 7.30
C ILE A 334 18.90 -2.71 7.65
N LEU A 335 19.91 -2.28 8.42
CA LEU A 335 21.01 -3.15 8.88
C LEU A 335 20.49 -4.26 9.78
N ALA A 336 19.54 -3.99 10.66
CA ALA A 336 18.92 -5.04 11.48
C ALA A 336 18.19 -6.12 10.64
N ASN A 337 17.66 -5.77 9.46
CA ASN A 337 17.10 -6.75 8.53
C ASN A 337 18.20 -7.58 7.86
N ILE A 338 19.27 -6.93 7.39
CA ILE A 338 20.42 -7.58 6.74
C ILE A 338 21.15 -8.49 7.73
N ALA A 339 21.49 -8.00 8.93
CA ALA A 339 22.14 -8.76 10.00
C ALA A 339 21.41 -10.07 10.29
N ARG A 340 20.09 -10.01 10.50
CA ARG A 340 19.27 -11.20 10.76
C ARG A 340 19.28 -12.23 9.64
N LYS A 341 19.61 -11.84 8.41
CA LYS A 341 19.73 -12.75 7.26
C LYS A 341 21.15 -13.30 7.15
N VAL A 342 22.17 -12.47 7.34
CA VAL A 342 23.58 -12.88 7.42
C VAL A 342 23.78 -13.89 8.56
N ASP A 343 23.28 -13.63 9.77
CA ASP A 343 23.39 -14.53 10.93
C ASP A 343 22.75 -15.92 10.67
N ARG A 344 21.77 -15.99 9.76
CA ARG A 344 21.11 -17.25 9.39
C ARG A 344 21.88 -18.04 8.35
N LEU A 345 22.86 -17.45 7.67
CA LEU A 345 23.68 -18.14 6.67
C LEU A 345 24.57 -19.23 7.27
N ALA A 346 24.98 -19.07 8.53
CA ALA A 346 25.66 -20.14 9.27
C ALA A 346 24.82 -21.43 9.28
N ASN A 347 23.50 -21.31 9.46
CA ASN A 347 22.59 -22.46 9.38
C ASN A 347 22.50 -23.00 7.96
N VAL A 348 22.50 -22.14 6.94
CA VAL A 348 22.48 -22.55 5.51
C VAL A 348 23.72 -23.37 5.16
N ALA A 349 24.91 -22.95 5.62
CA ALA A 349 26.17 -23.67 5.39
C ALA A 349 26.18 -25.06 6.03
N THR A 350 25.59 -25.21 7.23
CA THR A 350 25.48 -26.50 7.91
C THR A 350 24.31 -27.37 7.45
N ALA A 351 23.17 -26.77 7.09
CA ALA A 351 21.92 -27.46 6.77
C ALA A 351 21.88 -27.99 5.32
N ALA A 352 22.74 -27.50 4.42
CA ALA A 352 22.92 -28.11 3.09
C ALA A 352 23.36 -29.60 3.14
N ALA A 353 23.80 -30.09 4.29
CA ALA A 353 24.05 -31.51 4.55
C ALA A 353 22.80 -32.31 4.99
N SER A 354 21.66 -31.65 5.29
CA SER A 354 20.39 -32.26 5.71
C SER A 354 19.22 -31.73 4.88
N THR A 355 18.63 -32.59 4.06
CA THR A 355 17.78 -32.31 2.89
C THR A 355 16.40 -31.67 3.12
N THR A 356 16.19 -30.71 4.04
CA THR A 356 14.81 -30.30 4.40
C THR A 356 14.55 -28.84 4.80
N ASP A 357 15.52 -27.92 4.82
CA ASP A 357 15.22 -26.55 5.29
C ASP A 357 14.74 -25.62 4.16
N GLU A 358 13.42 -25.51 4.00
CA GLU A 358 12.78 -24.56 3.08
C GLU A 358 13.19 -23.10 3.33
N SER A 359 13.63 -22.77 4.56
CA SER A 359 13.97 -21.41 4.94
C SER A 359 15.31 -20.90 4.40
N ALA A 360 16.16 -21.78 3.86
CA ALA A 360 17.50 -21.42 3.39
C ALA A 360 17.44 -20.51 2.15
N LEU A 361 16.71 -20.92 1.11
CA LEU A 361 16.58 -20.14 -0.12
C LEU A 361 15.85 -18.82 0.13
N ASP A 362 14.78 -18.83 0.93
CA ASP A 362 14.07 -17.61 1.35
C ASP A 362 14.98 -16.64 2.10
N THR A 363 15.88 -17.15 2.95
CA THR A 363 16.86 -16.33 3.69
C THR A 363 17.84 -15.64 2.74
N VAL A 364 18.40 -16.37 1.77
CA VAL A 364 19.37 -15.81 0.82
C VAL A 364 18.70 -14.84 -0.16
N VAL A 365 17.50 -15.16 -0.64
CA VAL A 365 16.71 -14.24 -1.49
C VAL A 365 16.33 -12.98 -0.73
N ASP A 366 15.89 -13.09 0.52
CA ASP A 366 15.61 -11.91 1.34
C ASP A 366 16.87 -11.07 1.56
N LEU A 367 18.04 -11.69 1.77
CA LEU A 367 19.31 -10.96 1.90
C LEU A 367 19.61 -10.15 0.64
N TYR A 368 19.50 -10.79 -0.53
CA TYR A 368 19.63 -10.13 -1.83
C TYR A 368 18.67 -8.92 -1.93
N VAL A 369 17.38 -9.13 -1.63
CA VAL A 369 16.36 -8.08 -1.70
C VAL A 369 16.68 -6.93 -0.74
N TYR A 370 17.03 -7.21 0.52
CA TYR A 370 17.35 -6.14 1.49
C TYR A 370 18.63 -5.37 1.10
N ALA A 371 19.62 -6.03 0.52
CA ALA A 371 20.83 -5.39 0.01
C ALA A 371 20.51 -4.45 -1.17
N VAL A 372 19.68 -4.88 -2.13
CA VAL A 372 19.24 -4.03 -3.25
C VAL A 372 18.34 -2.89 -2.77
N LYS A 373 17.39 -3.14 -1.86
CA LYS A 373 16.59 -2.08 -1.24
C LYS A 373 17.47 -1.07 -0.51
N TYR A 374 18.52 -1.51 0.16
CA TYR A 374 19.42 -0.56 0.82
C TYR A 374 20.14 0.36 -0.20
N GLN A 375 20.51 -0.15 -1.37
CA GLN A 375 21.04 0.68 -2.45
C GLN A 375 20.03 1.75 -2.90
N THR A 376 18.75 1.42 -3.01
CA THR A 376 17.70 2.42 -3.32
C THR A 376 17.61 3.52 -2.25
N PHE A 377 17.76 3.16 -0.97
CA PHE A 377 17.71 4.11 0.15
C PHE A 377 18.90 5.07 0.13
N LEU A 378 20.08 4.54 -0.21
CA LEU A 378 21.29 5.34 -0.33
C LEU A 378 21.25 6.26 -1.54
N ALA A 379 20.63 5.83 -2.65
CA ALA A 379 20.43 6.66 -3.84
C ALA A 379 19.54 7.88 -3.56
N ASP A 380 18.55 7.76 -2.67
CA ASP A 380 17.75 8.90 -2.21
C ASP A 380 18.54 9.88 -1.35
N SER A 381 19.51 9.36 -0.59
CA SER A 381 20.32 10.15 0.34
C SER A 381 21.47 10.89 -0.35
N ASP A 382 21.95 10.37 -1.49
CA ASP A 382 22.97 11.00 -2.31
C ASP A 382 22.63 10.82 -3.81
N PRO A 383 21.94 11.79 -4.42
CA PRO A 383 21.57 11.75 -5.84
C PRO A 383 22.76 11.63 -6.80
N ALA A 384 23.99 11.95 -6.36
CA ALA A 384 25.19 11.76 -7.16
C ALA A 384 25.60 10.27 -7.30
N LEU A 385 24.99 9.37 -6.52
CA LEU A 385 25.11 7.92 -6.69
C LEU A 385 24.26 7.39 -7.85
N ALA A 386 23.16 8.09 -8.19
CA ALA A 386 22.24 7.63 -9.22
C ALA A 386 22.95 7.36 -10.56
N PRO A 387 23.74 8.27 -11.17
CA PRO A 387 24.35 8.00 -12.47
C PRO A 387 25.52 6.99 -12.47
N LYS A 388 25.97 6.50 -11.30
CA LYS A 388 27.08 5.53 -11.21
C LYS A 388 26.64 4.11 -10.83
N VAL A 389 25.38 3.93 -10.40
CA VAL A 389 24.79 2.65 -9.97
C VAL A 389 23.39 2.41 -10.58
N LEU A 390 22.73 3.44 -11.11
CA LEU A 390 21.32 3.39 -11.53
C LEU A 390 21.09 4.15 -12.86
N PRO A 391 20.35 3.60 -13.84
CA PRO A 391 19.81 4.43 -14.92
C PRO A 391 18.86 5.48 -14.31
N ALA A 392 19.02 6.77 -14.63
CA ALA A 392 18.27 7.85 -14.00
C ALA A 392 16.74 7.62 -14.10
N PRO A 393 15.96 7.90 -13.03
CA PRO A 393 14.52 7.80 -13.12
C PRO A 393 14.01 8.95 -14.02
N ALA A 394 12.94 8.70 -14.77
CA ALA A 394 12.38 9.70 -15.68
C ALA A 394 11.72 10.90 -14.98
N ASP A 395 11.48 10.82 -13.66
CA ASP A 395 10.80 11.82 -12.83
C ASP A 395 11.39 11.89 -11.40
N GLU A 396 11.00 12.91 -10.61
CA GLU A 396 11.38 13.19 -9.20
C GLU A 396 10.96 12.10 -8.18
N THR A 397 10.95 10.83 -8.57
CA THR A 397 10.54 9.69 -7.73
C THR A 397 11.64 9.33 -6.73
N ILE A 398 11.25 9.11 -5.46
CA ILE A 398 12.12 8.57 -4.42
C ILE A 398 12.34 7.08 -4.73
N TRP A 399 13.60 6.68 -4.93
CA TRP A 399 14.00 5.33 -5.32
C TRP A 399 13.57 4.25 -4.32
N SER A 400 13.62 4.56 -3.03
CA SER A 400 13.32 3.57 -1.98
C SER A 400 11.85 3.51 -1.59
N ASP A 401 10.97 4.32 -2.18
CA ASP A 401 9.53 4.27 -1.97
C ASP A 401 8.88 3.37 -3.01
N GLY A 402 8.07 2.40 -2.56
CA GLY A 402 7.42 1.45 -3.47
C GLY A 402 8.39 0.43 -4.10
N PRO A 403 7.87 -0.44 -4.98
CA PRO A 403 8.67 -1.49 -5.61
C PRO A 403 9.53 -1.00 -6.78
N GLU A 404 9.25 0.17 -7.36
CA GLU A 404 9.78 0.60 -8.65
C GLU A 404 11.30 0.72 -8.67
N GLY A 405 11.92 1.22 -7.59
CA GLY A 405 13.37 1.33 -7.52
C GLY A 405 14.08 -0.02 -7.42
N LEU A 406 13.49 -0.97 -6.67
CA LEU A 406 13.99 -2.36 -6.64
C LEU A 406 13.86 -3.00 -8.02
N GLU A 407 12.70 -2.86 -8.67
CA GLU A 407 12.43 -3.46 -9.97
C GLU A 407 13.42 -2.98 -11.05
N ARG A 408 13.76 -1.68 -11.04
CA ARG A 408 14.77 -1.12 -11.95
C ARG A 408 16.17 -1.67 -11.69
N LEU A 409 16.57 -1.78 -10.42
CA LEU A 409 17.87 -2.39 -10.07
C LEU A 409 17.93 -3.87 -10.43
N LEU A 410 16.85 -4.60 -10.16
CA LEU A 410 16.73 -6.01 -10.49
C LEU A 410 16.77 -6.25 -12.00
N ALA A 411 16.10 -5.39 -12.78
CA ALA A 411 16.14 -5.45 -14.24
C ALA A 411 17.57 -5.22 -14.78
N ALA A 412 18.29 -4.26 -14.21
CA ALA A 412 19.66 -3.91 -14.60
C ALA A 412 20.74 -4.86 -14.04
N ALA A 413 20.41 -5.71 -13.07
CA ALA A 413 21.37 -6.62 -12.45
C ALA A 413 21.82 -7.71 -13.44
N ASP A 414 23.13 -7.96 -13.48
CA ASP A 414 23.70 -9.15 -14.12
C ASP A 414 23.45 -10.36 -13.22
N LEU A 415 22.56 -11.24 -13.66
CA LEU A 415 22.24 -12.49 -12.96
C LEU A 415 22.66 -13.72 -13.77
N SER A 416 23.58 -13.56 -14.73
CA SER A 416 24.04 -14.64 -15.61
C SER A 416 24.59 -15.86 -14.85
N CYS A 417 25.06 -15.67 -13.61
CA CYS A 417 25.46 -16.75 -12.72
C CYS A 417 24.34 -17.78 -12.46
N LEU A 418 23.06 -17.39 -12.53
CA LEU A 418 21.92 -18.31 -12.37
C LEU A 418 21.75 -19.27 -13.55
N ASP A 419 22.30 -18.93 -14.71
CA ASP A 419 22.24 -19.73 -15.93
C ASP A 419 23.50 -20.59 -16.12
N SER A 420 24.51 -20.42 -15.27
CA SER A 420 25.73 -21.23 -15.25
C SER A 420 25.53 -22.52 -14.45
N ASP A 421 26.11 -23.62 -14.93
CA ASP A 421 26.23 -24.87 -14.17
C ASP A 421 27.45 -24.85 -13.22
N GLN A 422 28.33 -23.84 -13.34
CA GLN A 422 29.49 -23.67 -12.47
C GLN A 422 29.09 -22.85 -11.25
N HIS A 423 29.38 -23.39 -10.06
CA HIS A 423 29.20 -22.70 -8.79
C HIS A 423 30.32 -23.05 -7.83
N GLU A 424 30.64 -22.13 -6.92
CA GLU A 424 31.51 -22.40 -5.79
C GLU A 424 30.75 -23.20 -4.71
N PRO A 425 31.46 -23.91 -3.80
CA PRO A 425 30.83 -24.55 -2.66
C PRO A 425 30.09 -23.52 -1.78
N ILE A 426 28.89 -23.86 -1.30
CA ILE A 426 28.06 -22.99 -0.44
C ILE A 426 28.86 -22.44 0.75
N ALA A 427 29.70 -23.26 1.38
CA ALA A 427 30.51 -22.85 2.52
C ALA A 427 31.54 -21.76 2.17
N ASP A 428 32.09 -21.78 0.95
CA ASP A 428 33.08 -20.81 0.48
C ASP A 428 32.43 -19.47 0.10
N LEU A 429 31.13 -19.47 -0.19
CA LEU A 429 30.34 -18.28 -0.50
C LEU A 429 29.79 -17.56 0.75
N VAL A 430 29.62 -18.26 1.87
CA VAL A 430 29.09 -17.65 3.11
C VAL A 430 30.11 -16.74 3.79
N ASN A 431 31.37 -17.13 3.88
CA ASN A 431 32.40 -16.32 4.56
C ASN A 431 32.60 -14.93 3.92
N PRO A 432 32.65 -14.76 2.58
CA PRO A 432 32.69 -13.45 1.94
C PRO A 432 31.49 -12.55 2.28
N ILE A 433 30.29 -13.12 2.41
CA ILE A 433 29.08 -12.38 2.78
C ILE A 433 29.19 -11.87 4.22
N GLU A 434 29.62 -12.71 5.15
CA GLU A 434 29.84 -12.31 6.55
C GLU A 434 30.89 -11.19 6.65
N ASN A 435 32.01 -11.32 5.94
CA ASN A 435 33.06 -10.30 5.92
C ASN A 435 32.56 -8.97 5.33
N THR A 436 31.81 -9.02 4.23
CA THR A 436 31.25 -7.82 3.59
C THR A 436 30.22 -7.14 4.50
N PHE A 437 29.46 -7.93 5.26
CA PHE A 437 28.55 -7.38 6.27
C PHE A 437 29.30 -6.74 7.43
N ILE A 438 30.39 -7.34 7.93
CA ILE A 438 31.26 -6.75 8.96
C ILE A 438 31.83 -5.40 8.49
N ASP A 439 32.29 -5.32 7.24
CA ASP A 439 32.78 -4.07 6.65
C ASP A 439 31.67 -3.00 6.55
N LEU A 440 30.45 -3.44 6.22
CA LEU A 440 29.28 -2.56 6.22
C LEU A 440 28.92 -2.08 7.63
N GLU A 441 29.00 -2.93 8.66
CA GLU A 441 28.79 -2.52 10.05
C GLU A 441 29.88 -1.55 10.51
N ALA A 442 31.13 -1.77 10.11
CA ALA A 442 32.25 -0.89 10.42
C ALA A 442 32.05 0.54 9.86
N CYS A 443 31.24 0.71 8.80
CA CYS A 443 30.84 2.04 8.32
C CYS A 443 30.10 2.88 9.36
N PHE A 444 29.59 2.26 10.44
CA PHE A 444 28.87 2.92 11.53
C PHE A 444 29.63 2.90 12.86
N ALA A 445 30.92 2.55 12.86
CA ALA A 445 31.75 2.53 14.08
C ALA A 445 31.79 3.88 14.81
N ASN A 446 31.66 4.98 14.07
CA ASN A 446 31.40 6.32 14.63
C ASN A 446 29.98 6.76 14.29
N LEU A 447 29.07 6.67 15.25
CA LEU A 447 27.66 6.99 15.07
C LEU A 447 27.42 8.48 14.75
N ASP A 448 28.31 9.38 15.18
CA ASP A 448 28.22 10.81 14.88
C ASP A 448 28.69 11.14 13.45
N ARG A 449 29.44 10.23 12.82
CA ARG A 449 29.96 10.41 11.46
C ARG A 449 30.13 9.07 10.74
N PRO A 450 29.02 8.46 10.25
CA PRO A 450 29.09 7.25 9.44
C PRO A 450 29.89 7.47 8.15
N ALA A 451 30.41 6.38 7.57
CA ALA A 451 31.08 6.41 6.27
C ALA A 451 30.16 6.96 5.17
N PRO A 452 30.65 7.63 4.12
CA PRO A 452 29.81 8.23 3.08
C PRO A 452 28.82 7.25 2.42
N PRO A 453 27.63 7.70 1.96
CA PRO A 453 26.65 6.85 1.27
C PRO A 453 27.23 6.04 0.10
N SER A 454 28.22 6.59 -0.61
CA SER A 454 28.95 5.90 -1.69
C SER A 454 29.69 4.65 -1.24
N ILE A 455 30.32 4.67 -0.07
CA ILE A 455 31.04 3.52 0.49
C ILE A 455 30.03 2.47 0.97
N ARG A 456 28.96 2.90 1.64
CA ARG A 456 27.90 1.98 2.08
C ARG A 456 27.18 1.31 0.91
N ALA A 457 27.00 2.05 -0.19
CA ALA A 457 26.41 1.53 -1.41
C ALA A 457 27.29 0.46 -2.07
N GLN A 458 28.61 0.61 -2.03
CA GLN A 458 29.56 -0.41 -2.51
C GLN A 458 29.41 -1.73 -1.73
N HIS A 459 29.36 -1.67 -0.39
CA HIS A 459 29.16 -2.87 0.41
C HIS A 459 27.76 -3.49 0.21
N ALA A 460 26.72 -2.66 0.09
CA ALA A 460 25.36 -3.13 -0.21
C ALA A 460 25.28 -3.82 -1.59
N ALA A 461 25.97 -3.28 -2.60
CA ALA A 461 26.07 -3.90 -3.92
C ALA A 461 26.83 -5.23 -3.86
N ALA A 462 27.96 -5.28 -3.14
CA ALA A 462 28.73 -6.51 -2.94
C ALA A 462 27.92 -7.60 -2.21
N LEU A 463 27.13 -7.23 -1.20
CA LEU A 463 26.22 -8.17 -0.53
C LEU A 463 25.16 -8.73 -1.49
N ALA A 464 24.60 -7.89 -2.37
CA ALA A 464 23.64 -8.36 -3.37
C ALA A 464 24.30 -9.33 -4.36
N ASP A 465 25.48 -9.00 -4.87
CA ASP A 465 26.24 -9.84 -5.80
C ASP A 465 26.61 -11.21 -5.20
N GLN A 466 27.19 -11.22 -4.00
CA GLN A 466 27.54 -12.46 -3.31
C GLN A 466 26.29 -13.30 -2.96
N SER A 467 25.19 -12.64 -2.61
CA SER A 467 23.91 -13.34 -2.37
C SER A 467 23.39 -14.03 -3.62
N ILE A 468 23.52 -13.42 -4.82
CA ILE A 468 23.05 -14.08 -6.05
C ILE A 468 23.90 -15.30 -6.41
N HIS A 469 25.21 -15.26 -6.18
CA HIS A 469 26.07 -16.45 -6.34
C HIS A 469 25.69 -17.57 -5.36
N LEU A 470 25.30 -17.21 -4.13
CA LEU A 470 24.77 -18.18 -3.18
C LEU A 470 23.41 -18.77 -3.60
N VAL A 471 22.52 -17.96 -4.21
CA VAL A 471 21.30 -18.47 -4.86
C VAL A 471 21.63 -19.44 -5.98
N ALA A 472 22.61 -19.12 -6.83
CA ALA A 472 23.04 -19.98 -7.94
C ALA A 472 23.55 -21.34 -7.42
N ALA A 473 24.41 -21.33 -6.38
CA ALA A 473 24.90 -22.54 -5.74
C ALA A 473 23.76 -23.37 -5.10
N LEU A 474 22.82 -22.73 -4.40
CA LEU A 474 21.66 -23.42 -3.82
C LEU A 474 20.74 -24.02 -4.90
N LYS A 475 20.54 -23.31 -6.02
CA LYS A 475 19.78 -23.81 -7.17
C LYS A 475 20.44 -25.07 -7.76
N ALA A 476 21.76 -25.08 -7.90
CA ALA A 476 22.49 -26.21 -8.47
C ALA A 476 22.52 -27.43 -7.53
N VAL A 477 22.77 -27.21 -6.23
CA VAL A 477 22.89 -28.29 -5.23
C VAL A 477 21.52 -28.81 -4.78
N HIS A 478 20.51 -27.93 -4.69
CA HIS A 478 19.16 -28.23 -4.19
C HIS A 478 18.06 -27.71 -5.15
N PRO A 479 17.96 -28.25 -6.38
CA PRO A 479 17.06 -27.75 -7.41
C PRO A 479 15.56 -27.85 -7.04
N GLU A 480 15.19 -28.74 -6.12
CA GLU A 480 13.84 -28.85 -5.56
C GLU A 480 13.43 -27.65 -4.70
N LEU A 481 14.36 -27.05 -3.95
CA LEU A 481 14.08 -25.85 -3.16
C LEU A 481 13.81 -24.67 -4.09
N TYR A 482 14.64 -24.52 -5.13
CA TYR A 482 14.45 -23.48 -6.15
C TYR A 482 13.13 -23.63 -6.89
N ARG A 483 12.81 -24.83 -7.39
CA ARG A 483 11.51 -25.10 -8.05
C ARG A 483 10.31 -24.80 -7.14
N ARG A 484 10.40 -25.08 -5.84
CA ARG A 484 9.34 -24.77 -4.87
C ARG A 484 9.18 -23.26 -4.69
N PHE A 485 10.28 -22.54 -4.48
CA PHE A 485 10.29 -21.08 -4.38
C PHE A 485 9.65 -20.42 -5.60
N VAL A 486 10.08 -20.82 -6.80
CA VAL A 486 9.51 -20.35 -8.08
C VAL A 486 8.01 -20.64 -8.13
N LYS A 487 7.57 -21.87 -7.82
CA LYS A 487 6.15 -22.27 -7.86
C LYS A 487 5.29 -21.46 -6.89
N THR A 488 5.76 -21.20 -5.68
CA THR A 488 5.03 -20.41 -4.65
C THR A 488 4.68 -19.01 -5.14
N TRP A 489 5.53 -18.42 -5.96
CA TRP A 489 5.41 -17.03 -6.44
C TRP A 489 5.10 -16.91 -7.94
N HIS A 490 4.86 -18.03 -8.63
CA HIS A 490 4.29 -18.08 -9.97
C HIS A 490 2.77 -18.27 -9.99
N ALA A 491 2.19 -18.82 -8.91
CA ALA A 491 0.77 -19.20 -8.85
C ALA A 491 -0.10 -18.23 -8.03
N ASN A 492 0.49 -17.17 -7.45
CA ASN A 492 -0.18 -16.17 -6.61
C ASN A 492 -0.21 -14.80 -7.28
#